data_AF-A0AA88X1D6-F1
#
_entry.id   AF-A0AA88X1D6-F1
#
_cell.length_a   1.000
_cell.length_b   1.000
_cell.length_c   1.000
_cell.angle_alpha   90.00
_cell.angle_beta   90.00
_cell.angle_gamma   90.00
#
_symmetry.space_group_name_H-M   'P 1'
#
loop_
_entity.id
_entity.type
_entity.pdbx_description
1 polymer ?
#
loop_
_entity_poly.entity_id
_entity_poly.type
_entity_poly.pdbx_seq_one_letter_code
_entity_poly.pdbx_strand_id
1 'polypeptide(L)'
;MGANASLPSGSDDGPNSPSEPRLGDLPESCIALVLSHLDPPEICKLARLNRAFRAASAADFVWQPKLPSNYKHIIEKLLHGEGVVTLGKKDVYARLCTPISFDGGTKGDGNDRR
;
A
#
# COMPACT_ATOMS: atom_id res chain seq x y z
N MET A 1 44.40 -11.89 -38.55
CA MET A 1 44.08 -10.53 -38.05
C MET A 1 42.84 -10.08 -38.81
N GLY A 2 41.72 -9.87 -38.12
CA GLY A 2 40.49 -9.33 -38.70
C GLY A 2 39.95 -8.29 -37.74
N ALA A 3 39.86 -7.04 -38.19
CA ALA A 3 39.37 -5.91 -37.41
C ALA A 3 37.84 -5.84 -37.52
N ASN A 4 37.15 -5.93 -36.38
CA ASN A 4 35.75 -5.55 -36.25
C ASN A 4 35.68 -4.09 -35.81
N ALA A 5 35.51 -3.17 -36.77
CA ALA A 5 35.18 -1.79 -36.46
C ALA A 5 33.68 -1.72 -36.13
N SER A 6 33.33 -1.78 -34.84
CA SER A 6 31.99 -1.40 -34.39
C SER A 6 31.95 0.12 -34.19
N LEU A 7 31.05 0.77 -34.93
CA LEU A 7 30.75 2.20 -34.85
C LEU A 7 30.35 2.59 -33.42
N PRO A 8 30.81 3.73 -32.87
CA PRO A 8 30.15 4.31 -31.72
C PRO A 8 28.78 4.84 -32.17
N SER A 9 27.72 4.28 -31.61
CA SER A 9 26.37 4.85 -31.73
C SER A 9 26.39 6.20 -31.01
N GLY A 10 26.64 7.26 -31.78
CA GLY A 10 26.53 8.63 -31.30
C GLY A 10 25.07 8.94 -31.01
N SER A 11 24.72 9.04 -29.74
CA SER A 11 23.50 9.71 -29.31
C SER A 11 23.71 11.20 -29.52
N ASP A 12 23.20 11.70 -30.65
CA ASP A 12 23.01 13.11 -30.91
C ASP A 12 21.94 13.64 -29.93
N ASP A 13 22.37 14.18 -28.79
CA ASP A 13 21.50 14.90 -27.85
C ASP A 13 21.28 16.33 -28.39
N GLY A 14 20.40 16.44 -29.39
CA GLY A 14 19.76 17.71 -29.74
C GLY A 14 18.77 18.11 -28.63
N PRO A 15 18.68 19.40 -28.25
CA PRO A 15 17.76 19.82 -27.20
C PRO A 15 16.34 19.66 -27.73
N ASN A 16 15.51 18.90 -26.99
CA ASN A 16 14.05 18.80 -27.10
C ASN A 16 13.45 17.56 -27.81
N SER A 17 13.96 16.36 -27.51
CA SER A 17 13.10 15.16 -27.59
C SER A 17 12.17 15.14 -26.37
N PRO A 18 10.83 15.10 -26.52
CA PRO A 18 9.94 14.99 -25.37
C PRO A 18 10.21 13.66 -24.69
N SER A 19 10.76 13.72 -23.48
CA SER A 19 10.93 12.55 -22.62
C SER A 19 9.58 11.87 -22.42
N GLU A 20 9.51 10.56 -22.62
CA GLU A 20 8.28 9.79 -22.41
C GLU A 20 7.65 10.11 -21.05
N PRO A 21 6.33 10.35 -20.99
CA PRO A 21 5.65 10.66 -19.74
C PRO A 21 5.83 9.50 -18.76
N ARG A 22 6.36 9.80 -17.59
CA ARG A 22 6.62 8.80 -16.56
C ARG A 22 5.38 8.64 -15.70
N LEU A 23 5.24 7.46 -15.11
CA LEU A 23 4.23 7.17 -14.09
C LEU A 23 4.25 8.14 -12.88
N GLY A 24 5.37 8.85 -12.66
CA GLY A 24 5.50 9.86 -11.62
C GLY A 24 4.96 11.25 -11.99
N ASP A 25 4.67 11.49 -13.27
CA ASP A 25 4.20 12.79 -13.77
C ASP A 25 2.66 12.92 -13.70
N LEU A 26 1.96 11.82 -13.40
CA LEU A 26 0.52 11.79 -13.25
C LEU A 26 0.12 12.38 -11.88
N PRO A 27 -0.91 13.26 -11.82
CA PRO A 27 -1.38 13.80 -10.55
C PRO A 27 -1.94 12.69 -9.64
N GLU A 28 -1.77 12.89 -8.34
CA GLU A 28 -2.16 11.92 -7.30
C GLU A 28 -3.64 11.54 -7.38
N SER A 29 -4.51 12.48 -7.73
CA SER A 29 -5.95 12.25 -7.89
C SER A 29 -6.27 11.22 -8.98
N CYS A 30 -5.60 11.30 -10.14
CA CYS A 30 -5.79 10.34 -11.22
C CYS A 30 -5.28 8.94 -10.82
N ILE A 31 -4.11 8.87 -10.17
CA ILE A 31 -3.58 7.60 -9.66
C ILE A 31 -4.54 6.98 -8.65
N ALA A 32 -5.03 7.77 -7.70
CA ALA A 32 -5.92 7.29 -6.65
C ALA A 32 -7.28 6.82 -7.21
N LEU A 33 -7.79 7.44 -8.27
CA LEU A 33 -8.97 6.93 -9.00
C LEU A 33 -8.70 5.54 -9.58
N VAL A 34 -7.56 5.33 -10.25
CA VAL A 34 -7.18 4.00 -10.75
C VAL A 34 -7.05 3.00 -9.61
N LEU A 35 -6.34 3.35 -8.53
CA LEU A 35 -6.17 2.48 -7.36
C LEU A 35 -7.51 2.09 -6.71
N SER A 36 -8.53 2.94 -6.77
CA SER A 36 -9.86 2.63 -6.21
C SER A 36 -10.52 1.42 -6.87
N HIS A 37 -10.19 1.14 -8.14
CA HIS A 37 -10.71 0.00 -8.91
C HIS A 37 -9.89 -1.30 -8.75
N LEU A 38 -8.74 -1.26 -8.07
CA LEU A 38 -7.84 -2.41 -7.94
C LEU A 38 -7.99 -3.15 -6.61
N ASP A 39 -7.57 -4.39 -6.53
CA ASP A 39 -7.65 -5.12 -5.26
C ASP A 39 -6.60 -4.62 -4.24
N PRO A 40 -6.87 -4.69 -2.92
CA PRO A 40 -5.92 -4.26 -1.89
C PRO A 40 -4.48 -4.78 -2.06
N PRO A 41 -4.23 -6.06 -2.42
CA PRO A 41 -2.87 -6.54 -2.64
C PRO A 41 -2.18 -5.88 -3.84
N GLU A 42 -2.93 -5.53 -4.88
CA GLU A 42 -2.40 -4.84 -6.07
C GLU A 42 -2.01 -3.40 -5.74
N ILE A 43 -2.85 -2.71 -4.98
CA ILE A 43 -2.58 -1.36 -4.48
C ILE A 43 -1.27 -1.34 -3.68
N CYS A 44 -1.10 -2.31 -2.77
CA CYS A 44 0.14 -2.45 -1.99
C CYS A 44 1.37 -2.71 -2.87
N LYS A 45 1.24 -3.48 -3.96
CA LYS A 45 2.33 -3.70 -4.92
C LYS A 45 2.69 -2.41 -5.66
N LEU A 46 1.68 -1.70 -6.20
CA LEU A 46 1.88 -0.47 -6.96
C LEU A 46 2.45 0.67 -6.09
N ALA A 47 2.00 0.77 -4.84
CA ALA A 47 2.51 1.75 -3.87
C ALA A 47 4.02 1.62 -3.60
N ARG A 48 4.62 0.45 -3.88
CA ARG A 48 6.07 0.22 -3.72
C ARG A 48 6.89 0.68 -4.92
N LEU A 49 6.27 0.91 -6.08
CA LEU A 49 6.97 1.19 -7.33
C LEU A 49 7.37 2.67 -7.46
N ASN A 50 6.57 3.58 -6.91
CA ASN A 50 6.77 5.02 -7.08
C ASN A 50 6.19 5.81 -5.90
N ARG A 51 6.83 6.94 -5.54
CA ARG A 51 6.36 7.90 -4.55
C ARG A 51 4.95 8.42 -4.84
N ALA A 52 4.60 8.66 -6.09
CA ALA A 52 3.26 9.14 -6.47
C ALA A 52 2.17 8.10 -6.16
N PHE A 53 2.42 6.84 -6.52
CA PHE A 53 1.54 5.71 -6.16
C PHE A 53 1.47 5.50 -4.65
N ARG A 54 2.59 5.67 -3.94
CA ARG A 54 2.62 5.59 -2.48
C ARG A 54 1.74 6.65 -1.83
N ALA A 55 1.83 7.90 -2.28
CA ALA A 55 1.01 9.00 -1.80
C ALA A 55 -0.47 8.74 -2.10
N ALA A 56 -0.80 8.45 -3.35
CA ALA A 56 -2.16 8.14 -3.80
C ALA A 56 -2.80 6.98 -3.03
N SER A 57 -2.02 5.94 -2.72
CA SER A 57 -2.50 4.79 -1.94
C SER A 57 -2.88 5.14 -0.49
N ALA A 58 -2.52 6.31 0.03
CA ALA A 58 -2.92 6.74 1.37
C ALA A 58 -4.32 7.35 1.42
N ALA A 59 -4.92 7.68 0.27
CA ALA A 59 -6.21 8.35 0.21
C ALA A 59 -7.36 7.45 0.70
N ASP A 60 -8.21 7.99 1.59
CA ASP A 60 -9.29 7.21 2.20
C ASP A 60 -10.32 6.68 1.19
N PHE A 61 -10.58 7.41 0.12
CA PHE A 61 -11.57 6.98 -0.89
C PHE A 61 -11.12 5.71 -1.62
N VAL A 62 -9.81 5.45 -1.71
CA VAL A 62 -9.27 4.20 -2.27
C VAL A 62 -9.68 3.02 -1.39
N TRP A 63 -9.64 3.17 -0.08
CA TRP A 63 -9.90 2.08 0.87
C TRP A 63 -11.36 1.96 1.28
N GLN A 64 -12.13 3.04 1.18
CA GLN A 64 -13.56 3.06 1.52
C GLN A 64 -14.39 1.91 0.91
N PRO A 65 -14.34 1.64 -0.40
CA PRO A 65 -15.13 0.55 -0.99
C PRO A 65 -14.60 -0.85 -0.65
N LYS A 66 -13.40 -0.95 -0.08
CA LYS A 66 -12.70 -2.21 0.23
C LYS A 66 -12.93 -2.64 1.68
N LEU A 67 -13.51 -1.76 2.49
CA LEU A 67 -13.83 -2.03 3.88
C LEU A 67 -15.25 -2.59 4.02
N PRO A 68 -15.46 -3.57 4.91
CA PRO A 68 -16.81 -4.05 5.20
C PRO A 68 -17.61 -2.97 5.95
N SER A 69 -18.91 -2.88 5.74
CA SER A 69 -19.75 -1.80 6.31
C SER A 69 -19.72 -1.72 7.84
N ASN A 70 -19.45 -2.83 8.52
CA ASN A 70 -19.33 -2.95 9.96
C ASN A 70 -17.91 -2.69 10.50
N TYR A 71 -16.98 -2.20 9.68
CA TYR A 71 -15.58 -1.99 10.08
C TYR A 71 -15.44 -1.15 11.36
N LYS A 72 -16.27 -0.11 11.55
CA LYS A 72 -16.20 0.77 12.73
C LYS A 72 -16.39 0.00 14.03
N HIS A 73 -17.39 -0.88 14.05
CA HIS A 73 -17.71 -1.72 15.21
C HIS A 73 -16.61 -2.76 15.50
N ILE A 74 -16.03 -3.34 14.44
CA ILE A 74 -14.93 -4.31 14.58
C ILE A 74 -13.70 -3.60 15.18
N ILE A 75 -13.33 -2.44 14.65
CA ILE A 75 -12.19 -1.64 15.11
C ILE A 75 -12.41 -1.14 16.54
N GLU A 76 -13.62 -0.69 16.89
CA GLU A 76 -13.98 -0.30 18.25
C GLU A 76 -13.72 -1.42 19.26
N LYS A 77 -14.15 -2.64 18.93
CA LYS A 77 -13.90 -3.83 19.74
C LYS A 77 -12.42 -4.20 19.82
N LEU A 78 -11.69 -4.09 18.72
CA LEU A 78 -10.27 -4.44 18.65
C LEU A 78 -9.36 -3.45 19.41
N LEU A 79 -9.73 -2.18 19.46
CA LEU A 79 -8.94 -1.11 20.07
C LEU A 79 -9.48 -0.66 21.43
N HIS A 80 -10.46 -1.37 21.99
CA HIS A 80 -11.14 -0.98 23.24
C HIS A 80 -11.62 0.48 23.22
N GLY A 81 -12.09 0.96 22.06
CA GLY A 81 -12.60 2.33 21.88
C GLY A 81 -11.55 3.44 21.69
N GLU A 82 -10.25 3.17 21.84
CA GLU A 82 -9.23 4.24 21.94
C GLU A 82 -8.74 4.78 20.58
N GLY A 83 -9.11 4.16 19.44
CA GLY A 83 -8.47 4.44 18.15
C GLY A 83 -9.37 4.58 16.92
N VAL A 84 -10.71 4.54 17.07
CA VAL A 84 -11.61 4.53 15.89
C VAL A 84 -11.62 5.87 15.14
N VAL A 85 -11.44 6.99 15.85
CA VAL A 85 -11.66 8.34 15.30
C VAL A 85 -10.42 8.88 14.57
N THR A 86 -9.23 8.35 14.84
CA THR A 86 -7.96 8.89 14.35
C THR A 86 -7.31 8.06 13.23
N LEU A 87 -7.81 6.86 12.94
CA LEU A 87 -7.23 5.98 11.94
C LEU A 87 -7.77 6.28 10.53
N GLY A 88 -6.85 6.44 9.56
CA GLY A 88 -7.20 6.45 8.15
C GLY A 88 -7.76 5.09 7.70
N LYS A 89 -8.55 5.08 6.62
CA LYS A 89 -9.20 3.84 6.14
C LYS A 89 -8.20 2.79 5.67
N LYS A 90 -7.04 3.22 5.18
CA LYS A 90 -5.91 2.33 4.90
C LYS A 90 -5.45 1.59 6.16
N ASP A 91 -5.31 2.32 7.26
CA ASP A 91 -4.79 1.76 8.52
C ASP A 91 -5.82 0.84 9.16
N VAL A 92 -7.12 1.18 9.04
CA VAL A 92 -8.22 0.27 9.36
C VAL A 92 -8.08 -1.05 8.60
N TYR A 93 -7.91 -0.99 7.27
CA TYR A 93 -7.75 -2.20 6.47
C TYR A 93 -6.52 -3.00 6.93
N ALA A 94 -5.38 -2.34 7.13
CA ALA A 94 -4.15 -2.98 7.58
C ALA A 94 -4.35 -3.72 8.92
N ARG A 95 -5.07 -3.12 9.87
CA ARG A 95 -5.39 -3.72 11.18
C ARG A 95 -6.34 -4.92 11.04
N LEU A 96 -7.32 -4.84 10.16
CA LEU A 96 -8.23 -5.97 9.88
C LEU A 96 -7.50 -7.15 9.24
N CYS A 97 -6.44 -6.89 8.46
CA CYS A 97 -5.61 -7.93 7.86
C CYS A 97 -4.55 -8.49 8.81
N THR A 98 -4.25 -7.82 9.93
CA THR A 98 -3.30 -8.37 10.90
C THR A 98 -3.93 -9.49 11.71
N PRO A 99 -3.21 -10.61 11.95
CA PRO A 99 -3.71 -11.67 12.80
C PRO A 99 -3.96 -11.12 14.20
N ILE A 100 -5.20 -11.28 14.68
CA ILE A 100 -5.58 -10.87 16.02
C ILE A 100 -5.04 -11.94 16.98
N SER A 101 -4.04 -11.58 17.78
CA SER A 101 -3.60 -12.42 18.89
C SER A 101 -4.72 -12.44 19.92
N PHE A 102 -5.58 -13.46 19.87
CA PHE A 102 -6.51 -13.74 20.96
C PHE A 102 -5.70 -14.43 22.08
N ASP A 103 -4.81 -13.69 22.73
CA ASP A 103 -4.15 -14.18 23.94
C ASP A 103 -5.14 -14.11 25.10
N GLY A 104 -6.11 -15.02 25.05
CA GLY A 104 -6.95 -15.43 26.18
C GLY A 104 -6.32 -16.62 26.89
N GLY A 105 -4.99 -16.65 27.00
CA GLY A 105 -4.23 -17.70 27.67
C GLY A 105 -4.28 -17.54 29.18
N THR A 106 -5.40 -17.92 29.79
CA THR A 106 -5.42 -18.35 31.19
C THR A 106 -4.46 -19.53 31.32
N LYS A 107 -3.19 -19.27 31.64
CA LYS A 107 -2.28 -20.31 32.11
C LYS A 107 -2.66 -20.59 33.56
N GLY A 108 -3.74 -21.37 33.71
CA GLY A 108 -4.17 -21.94 34.97
C GLY A 108 -3.05 -22.81 35.57
N ASP A 109 -3.00 -22.75 36.90
CA ASP A 109 -2.09 -23.41 37.82
C ASP A 109 -1.59 -24.79 37.40
N GLY A 110 -0.26 -24.91 37.28
CA GLY A 110 0.47 -26.15 37.43
C GLY A 110 1.05 -26.26 38.84
N ASN A 111 0.19 -26.41 39.85
CA ASN A 111 0.58 -26.99 41.13
C ASN A 111 0.79 -28.50 40.91
N ASP A 112 2.02 -28.91 40.61
CA ASP A 112 2.43 -30.31 40.75
C ASP A 112 3.25 -30.46 42.03
N ARG A 113 2.68 -31.22 42.96
CA ARG A 113 3.26 -31.53 44.26
C ARG A 113 4.33 -32.61 44.07
N ARG A 114 5.56 -32.36 44.50
CA ARG A 114 6.42 -33.41 45.05
C ARG A 114 7.48 -32.89 46.00
#